data_AF-A0A1S8BK44-F1
#
_entry.id   AF-A0A1S8BK44-F1
#
_cell.length_a   1.000
_cell.length_b   1.000
_cell.length_c   1.000
_cell.angle_alpha   90.00
_cell.angle_beta   90.00
_cell.angle_gamma   90.00
#
_symmetry.space_group_name_H-M   'P 1'
#
loop_
_entity.id
_entity.type
_entity.pdbx_description
1 polymer ?
#
loop_
_entity_poly.entity_id
_entity_poly.type
_entity_poly.pdbx_seq_one_letter_code
_entity_poly.pdbx_strand_id
1 'polypeptide(L)'
;MTLREITSHVNRNTDAAPDQLLSSTFPGPMHNHLGPLTNRCTRLAHLEIRTYAPWEHWELLSPLDDARYAEWAAFIQSVRPTLRSLVFEQHRAESSRIRRANRSHPFGPRGRPALWTLFGAHILPVLTDADAEWPRLEKVELAGFHEVTRCFACLNPPDFAQWEGPHLSFEVLDAGRAGTNDTWAVRETHVALNEDERRGLKERLGGGGVELSIRGGSRKFENACRTGIPGFWPRRRREG
;
A
#
# COMPACT_ATOMS: atom_id res chain seq x y z
N MET A 1 -25.54 29.86 45.96
CA MET A 1 -24.80 29.18 44.88
C MET A 1 -25.56 29.37 43.59
N THR A 2 -25.01 30.20 42.71
CA THR A 2 -25.67 30.67 41.48
C THR A 2 -25.03 29.99 40.26
N LEU A 3 -25.83 29.75 39.22
CA LEU A 3 -25.51 29.08 37.95
C LEU A 3 -24.45 29.80 37.07
N ARG A 4 -23.50 30.53 37.68
CA ARG A 4 -22.42 31.28 37.00
C ARG A 4 -21.00 30.82 37.36
N GLU A 5 -20.84 29.81 38.21
CA GLU A 5 -19.51 29.31 38.61
C GLU A 5 -19.08 28.01 37.89
N ILE A 6 -19.95 27.42 37.04
CA ILE A 6 -19.65 26.17 36.30
C ILE A 6 -18.87 26.42 34.99
N THR A 7 -18.71 27.67 34.55
CA THR A 7 -17.99 28.02 33.31
C THR A 7 -16.49 28.29 33.47
N SER A 8 -15.88 27.99 34.63
CA SER A 8 -14.44 28.22 34.86
C SER A 8 -13.54 26.98 34.71
N HIS A 9 -14.07 25.82 34.29
CA HIS A 9 -13.29 24.59 34.11
C HIS A 9 -13.10 24.12 32.65
N VAL A 10 -13.18 25.02 31.66
CA VAL A 10 -12.88 24.70 30.25
C VAL A 10 -11.73 25.57 29.72
N ASN A 11 -10.76 25.91 30.57
CA ASN A 11 -9.62 26.74 30.14
C ASN A 11 -8.28 26.33 30.75
N ARG A 12 -8.00 25.02 30.78
CA ARG A 12 -6.64 24.50 31.01
C ARG A 12 -6.42 23.25 30.18
N ASN A 13 -5.87 23.46 28.99
CA ASN A 13 -4.90 22.63 28.25
C ASN A 13 -5.05 22.86 26.74
N THR A 14 -4.86 24.11 26.32
CA THR A 14 -4.47 24.45 24.94
C THR A 14 -3.02 24.92 24.91
N ASP A 15 -2.15 24.26 25.69
CA ASP A 15 -0.76 24.05 25.30
C ASP A 15 -0.70 22.75 24.49
N ALA A 16 -1.43 22.73 23.38
CA ALA A 16 -1.19 21.76 22.33
C ALA A 16 0.15 22.16 21.72
N ALA A 17 1.22 21.47 22.11
CA ALA A 17 2.49 21.55 21.41
C ALA A 17 2.22 21.40 19.90
N PRO A 18 2.57 22.39 19.06
CA PRO A 18 2.73 22.12 17.65
C PRO A 18 3.92 21.14 17.55
N ASP A 19 3.85 20.16 16.67
CA ASP A 19 4.92 19.17 16.41
C ASP A 19 5.01 17.94 17.33
N GLN A 20 3.91 17.45 17.90
CA GLN A 20 3.76 15.98 17.88
C GLN A 20 3.41 15.56 16.46
N LEU A 21 4.42 15.64 15.57
CA LEU A 21 4.57 14.68 14.48
C LEU A 21 4.16 13.35 15.08
N LEU A 22 3.06 12.78 14.58
CA LEU A 22 2.74 11.39 14.81
C LEU A 22 3.85 10.60 14.09
N SER A 23 5.03 10.59 14.70
CA SER A 23 6.18 9.77 14.40
C SER A 23 5.76 8.36 14.77
N SER A 24 4.88 7.78 13.95
CA SER A 24 4.64 6.35 13.95
C SER A 24 5.81 5.61 13.31
N THR A 25 6.95 6.27 13.08
CA THR A 25 8.23 5.60 12.84
C THR A 25 8.88 5.29 14.16
N PHE A 26 8.28 4.36 14.90
CA PHE A 26 9.12 3.48 15.68
C PHE A 26 10.15 2.90 14.69
N PRO A 27 11.46 2.98 14.96
CA PRO A 27 12.46 2.30 14.14
C PRO A 27 12.09 0.82 13.96
N GLY A 28 11.32 0.28 14.91
CA GLY A 28 10.89 -1.09 14.94
C GLY A 28 12.06 -1.97 15.38
N PRO A 29 11.79 -3.19 15.84
CA PRO A 29 12.81 -4.08 16.40
C PRO A 29 13.89 -4.56 15.39
N MET A 30 13.90 -4.07 14.14
CA MET A 30 14.82 -4.53 13.08
C MET A 30 15.53 -3.42 12.29
N HIS A 31 15.44 -2.14 12.68
CA HIS A 31 16.21 -1.09 11.99
C HIS A 31 17.72 -1.20 12.28
N ASN A 32 18.55 -1.20 11.24
CA ASN A 32 20.02 -1.32 11.31
C ASN A 32 20.55 -2.64 11.89
N HIS A 33 19.71 -3.68 11.98
CA HIS A 33 20.09 -4.97 12.54
C HIS A 33 20.59 -5.97 11.48
N LEU A 34 20.27 -5.75 10.21
CA LEU A 34 20.69 -6.62 9.12
C LEU A 34 22.03 -6.19 8.53
N GLY A 35 22.38 -4.90 8.60
CA GLY A 35 23.68 -4.38 8.15
C GLY A 35 24.89 -5.18 8.68
N PRO A 36 24.98 -5.47 9.99
CA PRO A 36 26.04 -6.32 10.54
C PRO A 36 26.00 -7.78 10.07
N LEU A 37 24.87 -8.27 9.57
CA LEU A 37 24.66 -9.65 9.10
C LEU A 37 24.87 -9.79 7.58
N THR A 38 24.80 -8.69 6.82
CA THR A 38 25.07 -8.65 5.39
C THR A 38 26.43 -9.28 5.09
N ASN A 39 26.46 -10.20 4.12
CA ASN A 39 27.63 -11.01 3.72
C ASN A 39 28.15 -12.02 4.78
N ARG A 40 27.55 -12.12 5.97
CA ARG A 40 27.96 -13.09 7.00
C ARG A 40 27.12 -14.36 6.99
N CYS A 41 25.91 -14.29 6.45
CA CYS A 41 24.96 -15.39 6.40
C CYS A 41 25.16 -16.33 5.19
N THR A 42 26.34 -16.93 5.06
CA THR A 42 26.76 -17.74 3.88
C THR A 42 26.05 -19.09 3.71
N ARG A 43 25.12 -19.43 4.60
CA ARG A 43 24.32 -20.68 4.56
C ARG A 43 22.83 -20.42 4.70
N LEU A 44 22.39 -19.16 4.59
CA LEU A 44 20.98 -18.82 4.73
C LEU A 44 20.20 -19.36 3.53
N ALA A 45 19.36 -20.37 3.78
CA ALA A 45 18.51 -20.99 2.77
C ALA A 45 17.10 -20.40 2.74
N HIS A 46 16.62 -19.83 3.85
CA HIS A 46 15.27 -19.29 3.96
C HIS A 46 15.31 -17.91 4.60
N LEU A 47 14.64 -16.95 3.97
CA LEU A 47 14.48 -15.59 4.45
C LEU A 47 13.01 -15.22 4.41
N GLU A 48 12.49 -14.78 5.55
CA GLU A 48 11.13 -14.27 5.69
C GLU A 48 11.20 -12.84 6.24
N ILE A 49 10.63 -11.89 5.49
CA ILE A 49 10.45 -10.51 5.92
C ILE A 49 8.95 -10.24 5.95
N ARG A 50 8.37 -10.30 7.15
CA ARG A 50 6.98 -9.87 7.39
C ARG A 50 6.99 -8.53 8.10
N THR A 51 6.29 -7.57 7.53
CA THR A 51 6.25 -6.21 8.09
C THR A 51 4.89 -5.58 7.94
N TYR A 52 4.64 -4.55 8.74
CA TYR A 52 3.52 -3.65 8.49
C TYR A 52 3.99 -2.52 7.57
N ALA A 53 3.12 -2.19 6.63
CA ALA A 53 3.28 -1.05 5.75
C ALA A 53 3.47 0.24 6.56
N PRO A 54 4.45 1.08 6.21
CA PRO A 54 4.51 2.44 6.75
C PRO A 54 3.22 3.18 6.45
N TRP A 55 2.88 4.12 7.33
CA TRP A 55 1.58 4.78 7.31
C TRP A 55 1.38 5.53 5.97
N GLU A 56 0.14 5.52 5.48
CA GLU A 56 -0.25 5.80 4.09
C GLU A 56 -0.05 7.27 3.64
N HIS A 57 0.62 8.13 4.42
CA HIS A 57 0.97 9.50 4.01
C HIS A 57 2.25 9.51 3.18
N TRP A 58 2.13 9.53 1.85
CA TRP A 58 3.28 9.61 0.91
C TRP A 58 4.19 10.82 1.18
N GLU A 59 3.61 11.97 1.56
CA GLU A 59 4.33 13.19 1.98
C GLU A 59 5.15 12.96 3.27
N LEU A 60 4.88 11.88 3.99
CA LEU A 60 5.50 11.50 5.25
C LEU A 60 6.22 10.14 5.14
N LEU A 61 6.59 9.70 3.94
CA LEU A 61 7.52 8.58 3.80
C LEU A 61 8.79 8.94 4.58
N SER A 62 8.96 8.26 5.71
CA SER A 62 10.05 8.59 6.62
C SER A 62 11.36 8.15 6.00
N PRO A 63 12.43 8.96 6.10
CA PRO A 63 13.79 8.53 5.77
C PRO A 63 14.18 7.21 6.47
N LEU A 64 13.58 6.90 7.61
CA LEU A 64 13.80 5.64 8.32
C LEU A 64 13.19 4.43 7.59
N ASP A 65 12.03 4.58 6.96
CA ASP A 65 11.43 3.51 6.17
C ASP A 65 12.23 3.27 4.89
N ASP A 66 12.67 4.34 4.23
CA ASP A 66 13.55 4.25 3.06
C ASP A 66 14.86 3.51 3.40
N ALA A 67 15.56 3.94 4.45
CA ALA A 67 16.78 3.29 4.93
C ALA A 67 16.55 1.82 5.30
N ARG A 68 15.40 1.48 5.89
CA ARG A 68 15.05 0.09 6.23
C ARG A 68 14.88 -0.77 4.98
N TYR A 69 14.21 -0.27 3.94
CA TYR A 69 14.04 -1.01 2.68
C TYR A 69 15.36 -1.16 1.93
N ALA A 70 16.22 -0.13 1.95
CA ALA A 70 17.57 -0.21 1.41
C ALA A 70 18.40 -1.28 2.15
N GLU A 71 18.31 -1.34 3.47
CA GLU A 71 18.96 -2.37 4.29
C GLU A 71 18.46 -3.78 3.94
N TRP A 72 17.15 -3.95 3.78
CA TRP A 72 16.56 -5.23 3.36
C TRP A 72 17.05 -5.65 1.98
N ALA A 73 17.08 -4.72 1.02
CA ALA A 73 17.58 -4.96 -0.33
C ALA A 73 19.04 -5.44 -0.31
N ALA A 74 19.91 -4.74 0.42
CA ALA A 74 21.32 -5.11 0.57
C ALA A 74 21.49 -6.49 1.22
N PHE A 75 20.71 -6.79 2.26
CA PHE A 75 20.76 -8.09 2.91
C PHE A 75 20.30 -9.22 1.98
N ILE A 76 19.16 -9.07 1.30
CA ILE A 76 18.62 -10.02 0.32
C ILE A 76 19.67 -10.29 -0.77
N GLN A 77 20.31 -9.24 -1.30
CA GLN A 77 21.35 -9.36 -2.30
C GLN A 77 22.56 -10.16 -1.77
N SER A 78 22.97 -9.94 -0.52
CA SER A 78 24.12 -10.66 0.06
C SER A 78 23.89 -12.15 0.27
N VAL A 79 22.64 -12.59 0.46
CA VAL A 79 22.28 -14.00 0.65
C VAL A 79 21.83 -14.68 -0.64
N ARG A 80 21.75 -13.94 -1.75
CA ARG A 80 21.35 -14.42 -3.09
C ARG A 80 21.99 -15.77 -3.49
N PRO A 81 23.31 -16.01 -3.27
CA PRO A 81 23.93 -17.28 -3.68
C PRO A 81 23.43 -18.53 -2.92
N THR A 82 22.87 -18.36 -1.72
CA THR A 82 22.49 -19.47 -0.84
C THR A 82 20.98 -19.59 -0.63
N LEU A 83 20.25 -18.52 -0.93
CA LEU A 83 18.83 -18.42 -0.67
C LEU A 83 18.03 -19.37 -1.57
N ARG A 84 17.19 -20.19 -0.94
CA ARG A 84 16.26 -21.12 -1.58
C ARG A 84 14.82 -20.63 -1.53
N SER A 85 14.44 -19.98 -0.45
CA SER A 85 13.08 -19.47 -0.29
C SER A 85 13.08 -18.06 0.27
N LEU A 86 12.40 -17.17 -0.43
CA LEU A 86 12.13 -15.80 0.01
C LEU A 86 10.63 -15.61 0.23
N VAL A 87 10.26 -15.14 1.41
CA VAL A 87 8.90 -14.67 1.72
C VAL A 87 8.99 -13.19 2.05
N PHE A 88 8.28 -12.36 1.30
CA PHE A 88 8.19 -10.93 1.53
C PHE A 88 6.71 -10.55 1.67
N GLU A 89 6.30 -10.21 2.89
CA GLU A 89 4.91 -9.95 3.24
C GLU A 89 4.74 -8.55 3.84
N GLN A 90 3.81 -7.81 3.25
CA GLN A 90 3.44 -6.47 3.71
C GLN A 90 1.99 -6.44 4.20
N HIS A 91 1.81 -6.44 5.51
CA HIS A 91 0.50 -6.24 6.10
C HIS A 91 0.13 -4.75 6.13
N ARG A 92 -1.15 -4.45 5.95
CA ARG A 92 -1.66 -3.12 6.26
C ARG A 92 -1.74 -2.95 7.77
N ALA A 93 -1.23 -1.83 8.31
CA ALA A 93 -1.35 -1.52 9.73
C ALA A 93 -2.83 -1.57 10.17
N GLU A 94 -3.14 -2.30 11.24
CA GLU A 94 -4.51 -2.57 11.67
C GLU A 94 -5.28 -1.31 12.10
N SER A 95 -4.56 -0.30 12.62
CA SER A 95 -5.09 1.02 12.96
C SER A 95 -5.70 1.77 11.75
N SER A 96 -5.32 1.40 10.52
CA SER A 96 -5.92 1.93 9.29
C SER A 96 -7.36 1.45 9.07
N ARG A 97 -7.80 0.33 9.66
CA ARG A 97 -9.16 -0.20 9.48
C ARG A 97 -10.23 0.72 10.07
N ILE A 98 -9.92 1.40 11.19
CA ILE A 98 -10.90 2.19 11.96
C ILE A 98 -11.07 3.60 11.38
N ARG A 99 -10.04 4.18 10.77
CA ARG A 99 -10.07 5.55 10.21
C ARG A 99 -10.55 5.62 8.74
N ARG A 100 -10.99 4.50 8.17
CA ARG A 100 -11.10 4.27 6.72
C ARG A 100 -12.41 4.67 6.04
N ALA A 101 -13.41 5.14 6.78
CA ALA A 101 -14.72 5.32 6.15
C ALA A 101 -14.75 6.48 5.13
N ASN A 102 -13.99 7.57 5.30
CA ASN A 102 -14.30 8.82 4.59
C ASN A 102 -13.09 9.74 4.24
N ARG A 103 -11.85 9.25 4.15
CA ARG A 103 -10.70 10.14 3.83
C ARG A 103 -9.98 9.73 2.55
N SER A 104 -9.60 10.73 1.75
CA SER A 104 -8.66 10.59 0.65
C SER A 104 -7.38 9.97 1.19
N HIS A 105 -6.96 8.83 0.64
CA HIS A 105 -5.63 8.36 1.01
C HIS A 105 -4.60 9.25 0.32
N PRO A 106 -3.49 9.51 1.00
CA PRO A 106 -2.35 10.14 0.38
C PRO A 106 -1.75 9.15 -0.63
N PHE A 107 -1.71 9.53 -1.91
CA PHE A 107 -1.07 8.76 -2.97
C PHE A 107 0.20 9.46 -3.44
N GLY A 108 1.27 8.68 -3.66
CA GLY A 108 2.53 9.23 -4.18
C GLY A 108 2.41 9.69 -5.65
N PRO A 109 3.49 10.25 -6.21
CA PRO A 109 3.55 10.56 -7.64
C PRO A 109 3.25 9.27 -8.43
N ARG A 110 2.22 9.31 -9.28
CA ARG A 110 1.67 8.18 -10.09
C ARG A 110 0.66 7.27 -9.38
N GLY A 111 0.02 7.72 -8.31
CA GLY A 111 -1.11 7.02 -7.71
C GLY A 111 -0.73 5.83 -6.83
N ARG A 112 0.48 5.27 -6.95
CA ARG A 112 0.90 4.10 -6.17
C ARG A 112 0.83 4.40 -4.65
N PRO A 113 0.16 3.57 -3.85
CA PRO A 113 0.31 3.59 -2.40
C PRO A 113 1.79 3.64 -1.99
N ALA A 114 2.11 4.50 -1.03
CA ALA A 114 3.48 4.71 -0.53
C ALA A 114 4.20 3.38 -0.21
N LEU A 115 3.47 2.41 0.32
CA LEU A 115 3.91 1.04 0.58
C LEU A 115 4.63 0.37 -0.61
N TRP A 116 4.02 0.41 -1.79
CA TRP A 116 4.55 -0.28 -2.97
C TRP A 116 5.62 0.55 -3.66
N THR A 117 5.69 1.85 -3.37
CA THR A 117 6.76 2.73 -3.85
C THR A 117 8.11 2.29 -3.29
N LEU A 118 8.20 2.02 -1.98
CA LEU A 118 9.42 1.51 -1.35
C LEU A 118 9.82 0.12 -1.85
N PHE A 119 8.84 -0.79 -2.02
CA PHE A 119 9.11 -2.10 -2.62
C PHE A 119 9.66 -1.95 -4.04
N GLY A 120 9.01 -1.15 -4.88
CA GLY A 120 9.42 -0.91 -6.26
C GLY A 120 10.78 -0.23 -6.38
N ALA A 121 11.13 0.64 -5.43
CA ALA A 121 12.41 1.34 -5.42
C ALA A 121 13.58 0.45 -4.95
N HIS A 122 13.37 -0.42 -3.96
CA HIS A 122 14.47 -1.13 -3.28
C HIS A 122 14.47 -2.64 -3.51
N ILE A 123 13.31 -3.30 -3.39
CA ILE A 123 13.23 -4.77 -3.37
C ILE A 123 13.03 -5.34 -4.77
N LEU A 124 12.12 -4.75 -5.56
CA LEU A 124 11.85 -5.20 -6.92
C LEU A 124 13.13 -5.24 -7.78
N PRO A 125 14.00 -4.22 -7.78
CA PRO A 125 15.23 -4.24 -8.57
C PRO A 125 16.17 -5.39 -8.17
N VAL A 126 16.25 -5.74 -6.89
CA VAL A 126 17.08 -6.88 -6.44
C VAL A 126 16.53 -8.21 -6.96
N LEU A 127 15.22 -8.34 -7.08
CA LEU A 127 14.57 -9.56 -7.59
C LEU A 127 14.63 -9.68 -9.11
N THR A 128 14.61 -8.56 -9.82
CA THR A 128 14.61 -8.50 -11.30
C THR A 128 15.96 -8.07 -11.90
N ASP A 129 16.99 -7.98 -11.08
CA ASP A 129 18.37 -7.66 -11.47
C ASP A 129 18.80 -8.57 -12.63
N ALA A 130 19.04 -7.98 -13.81
CA ALA A 130 19.33 -8.74 -15.02
C ALA A 130 20.75 -9.30 -15.03
N ASP A 131 21.67 -8.68 -14.28
CA ASP A 131 23.08 -9.02 -14.27
C ASP A 131 23.41 -10.06 -13.18
N ALA A 132 22.40 -10.57 -12.47
CA ALA A 132 22.61 -11.48 -11.36
C ALA A 132 21.68 -12.68 -11.35
N GLU A 133 22.28 -13.84 -11.08
CA GLU A 133 21.57 -15.11 -11.02
C GLU A 133 21.10 -15.44 -9.60
N TRP A 134 20.02 -16.23 -9.54
CA TRP A 134 19.49 -16.83 -8.33
C TRP A 134 19.77 -18.33 -8.33
N PRO A 135 21.02 -18.77 -8.05
CA PRO A 135 21.48 -20.13 -8.38
C PRO A 135 20.79 -21.24 -7.59
N ARG A 136 20.13 -20.91 -6.47
CA ARG A 136 19.49 -21.87 -5.58
C ARG A 136 18.06 -21.52 -5.23
N LEU A 137 17.54 -20.40 -5.76
CA LEU A 137 16.20 -19.98 -5.40
C LEU A 137 15.21 -20.96 -6.00
N GLU A 138 14.31 -21.46 -5.16
CA GLU A 138 13.29 -22.43 -5.49
C GLU A 138 11.90 -21.80 -5.34
N LYS A 139 11.74 -20.85 -4.41
CA LYS A 139 10.44 -20.25 -4.09
C LYS A 139 10.54 -18.77 -3.75
N VAL A 140 9.64 -17.96 -4.31
CA VAL A 140 9.39 -16.56 -3.93
C VAL A 140 7.91 -16.37 -3.63
N GLU A 141 7.60 -15.91 -2.42
CA GLU A 141 6.24 -15.56 -2.01
C GLU A 141 6.16 -14.06 -1.72
N LEU A 142 5.39 -13.34 -2.53
CA LEU A 142 5.08 -11.93 -2.33
C LEU A 142 3.65 -11.81 -1.82
N ALA A 143 3.47 -11.46 -0.55
CA ALA A 143 2.17 -11.36 0.11
C ALA A 143 1.86 -9.91 0.52
N GLY A 144 0.58 -9.53 0.48
CA GLY A 144 0.17 -8.14 0.77
C GLY A 144 0.33 -7.17 -0.41
N PHE A 145 0.62 -7.71 -1.61
CA PHE A 145 0.66 -6.99 -2.88
C PHE A 145 -0.71 -7.09 -3.59
N HIS A 146 -1.75 -6.56 -2.94
CA HIS A 146 -3.13 -6.64 -3.43
C HIS A 146 -3.49 -5.50 -4.38
N GLU A 147 -4.60 -5.68 -5.10
CA GLU A 147 -5.30 -4.59 -5.75
C GLU A 147 -6.07 -3.78 -4.69
N VAL A 148 -5.96 -2.46 -4.74
CA VAL A 148 -6.72 -1.55 -3.89
C VAL A 148 -7.75 -0.85 -4.74
N THR A 149 -8.96 -1.38 -4.68
CA THR A 149 -10.11 -0.81 -5.37
C THR A 149 -10.88 0.11 -4.43
N ARG A 150 -11.31 1.26 -4.93
CA ARG A 150 -12.23 2.19 -4.27
C ARG A 150 -13.32 2.61 -5.21
N CYS A 151 -14.45 2.98 -4.65
CA CYS A 151 -15.53 3.61 -5.41
C CYS A 151 -15.82 4.96 -4.76
N PHE A 152 -15.87 6.01 -5.57
CA PHE A 152 -16.25 7.35 -5.12
C PHE A 152 -17.19 8.02 -6.11
N ALA A 153 -17.93 9.00 -5.59
CA ALA A 153 -18.82 9.85 -6.36
C ALA A 153 -18.11 11.18 -6.67
N CYS A 154 -18.21 11.67 -7.90
CA CYS A 154 -17.69 12.98 -8.28
C CYS A 154 -18.71 13.77 -9.11
N LEU A 155 -18.71 15.10 -8.96
CA LEU A 155 -19.67 15.99 -9.65
C LEU A 155 -19.32 16.22 -11.12
N ASN A 156 -18.05 16.02 -11.48
CA ASN A 156 -17.55 16.16 -12.84
C ASN A 156 -16.86 14.85 -13.25
N PRO A 157 -16.87 14.48 -14.54
CA PRO A 157 -16.06 13.36 -15.01
C PRO A 157 -14.60 13.62 -14.63
N PRO A 158 -13.92 12.67 -13.98
CA PRO A 158 -12.50 12.84 -13.69
C PRO A 158 -11.75 12.95 -15.01
N ASP A 159 -10.84 13.91 -15.10
CA ASP A 159 -9.83 13.86 -16.14
C ASP A 159 -8.88 12.72 -15.78
N PHE A 160 -9.10 11.55 -16.38
CA PHE A 160 -8.33 10.33 -16.11
C PHE A 160 -6.90 10.43 -16.65
N ALA A 161 -6.66 11.25 -17.67
CA ALA A 161 -5.36 11.32 -18.34
C ALA A 161 -4.23 11.85 -17.44
N GLN A 162 -4.56 12.67 -16.43
CA GLN A 162 -3.60 13.16 -15.43
C GLN A 162 -3.27 12.13 -14.33
N TRP A 163 -4.07 11.08 -14.16
CA TRP A 163 -3.94 10.11 -13.07
C TRP A 163 -3.63 8.69 -13.54
N GLU A 164 -3.92 8.36 -14.80
CA GLU A 164 -3.63 7.05 -15.36
C GLU A 164 -2.12 6.80 -15.40
N GLY A 165 -1.76 5.62 -14.91
CA GLY A 165 -0.39 5.13 -14.92
C GLY A 165 -0.42 3.62 -14.88
N PRO A 166 0.73 2.95 -15.04
CA PRO A 166 0.78 1.49 -15.09
C PRO A 166 0.27 0.83 -13.80
N HIS A 167 0.15 1.58 -12.70
CA HIS A 167 -0.32 1.11 -11.40
C HIS A 167 -1.71 1.59 -11.01
N LEU A 168 -2.37 2.39 -11.85
CA LEU A 168 -3.62 3.06 -11.52
C LEU A 168 -4.53 3.07 -12.74
N SER A 169 -5.69 2.44 -12.59
CA SER A 169 -6.76 2.46 -13.57
C SER A 169 -8.05 3.01 -12.98
N PHE A 170 -8.86 3.58 -13.85
CA PHE A 170 -10.19 4.07 -13.51
C PHE A 170 -11.23 3.38 -14.38
N GLU A 171 -12.40 3.14 -13.80
CA GLU A 171 -13.57 2.60 -14.48
C GLU A 171 -14.78 3.44 -14.07
N VAL A 172 -15.46 4.06 -15.03
CA VAL A 172 -16.74 4.73 -14.78
C VAL A 172 -17.82 3.67 -14.61
N LEU A 173 -18.41 3.60 -13.42
CA LEU A 173 -19.50 2.68 -13.09
C LEU A 173 -20.87 3.25 -13.48
N ASP A 174 -21.05 4.56 -13.32
CA ASP A 174 -22.27 5.29 -13.69
C ASP A 174 -21.92 6.73 -14.09
N ALA A 175 -22.42 7.17 -15.25
CA ALA A 175 -22.19 8.50 -15.81
C ALA A 175 -23.25 9.55 -15.37
N GLY A 176 -24.10 9.21 -14.41
CA GLY A 176 -24.93 10.20 -13.72
C GLY A 176 -26.24 10.59 -14.44
N ARG A 177 -26.61 9.93 -15.55
CA ARG A 177 -27.75 10.39 -16.37
C ARG A 177 -29.10 9.90 -15.83
N ALA A 178 -30.02 10.85 -15.67
CA ALA A 178 -31.46 10.68 -15.42
C ALA A 178 -31.95 10.24 -14.02
N GLY A 179 -31.09 10.18 -12.99
CA GLY A 179 -31.57 9.84 -11.62
C GLY A 179 -30.64 10.12 -10.44
N THR A 180 -29.38 10.50 -10.68
CA THR A 180 -28.29 10.53 -9.69
C THR A 180 -27.68 11.93 -9.50
N ASN A 181 -28.45 13.00 -9.71
CA ASN A 181 -28.02 14.41 -9.51
C ASN A 181 -26.72 14.78 -10.26
N ASP A 182 -26.53 14.28 -11.49
CA ASP A 182 -25.33 14.55 -12.31
C ASP A 182 -24.00 14.12 -11.64
N THR A 183 -24.06 13.19 -10.68
CA THR A 183 -22.87 12.61 -10.06
C THR A 183 -22.42 11.35 -10.80
N TRP A 184 -21.10 11.26 -11.00
CA TRP A 184 -20.42 10.12 -11.60
C TRP A 184 -19.97 9.16 -10.52
N ALA A 185 -20.27 7.87 -10.67
CA ALA A 185 -19.69 6.82 -9.85
C ALA A 185 -18.45 6.26 -10.56
N VAL A 186 -17.31 6.34 -9.90
CA VAL A 186 -16.02 5.94 -10.45
C VAL A 186 -15.38 4.91 -9.55
N ARG A 187 -14.89 3.83 -10.15
CA ARG A 187 -14.01 2.86 -9.53
C ARG A 187 -12.57 3.25 -9.84
N GLU A 188 -11.76 3.30 -8.80
CA GLU A 188 -10.34 3.57 -8.84
C GLU A 188 -9.62 2.32 -8.35
N THR A 189 -8.80 1.73 -9.22
CA THR A 189 -8.07 0.49 -8.96
C THR A 189 -6.57 0.77 -8.96
N HIS A 190 -5.93 0.47 -7.83
CA HIS A 190 -4.48 0.53 -7.71
C HIS A 190 -3.88 -0.87 -7.68
N VAL A 191 -2.88 -1.13 -8.50
CA VAL A 191 -2.18 -2.42 -8.53
C VAL A 191 -0.76 -2.30 -8.02
N ALA A 192 -0.41 -3.21 -7.10
CA ALA A 192 0.91 -3.25 -6.49
C ALA A 192 2.02 -3.51 -7.50
N LEU A 193 1.79 -4.44 -8.43
CA LEU A 193 2.67 -4.74 -9.54
C LEU A 193 1.87 -4.64 -10.82
N ASN A 194 2.37 -3.87 -11.78
CA ASN A 194 1.75 -3.77 -13.10
C ASN A 194 2.05 -5.06 -13.92
N GLU A 195 1.43 -5.20 -15.10
CA GLU A 195 1.61 -6.40 -15.91
C GLU A 195 3.06 -6.62 -16.36
N ASP A 196 3.77 -5.54 -16.70
CA ASP A 196 5.17 -5.57 -17.14
C ASP A 196 6.10 -6.01 -16.02
N GLU A 197 5.93 -5.48 -14.80
CA GLU A 197 6.69 -5.86 -13.62
C GLU A 197 6.41 -7.32 -13.23
N ARG A 198 5.14 -7.75 -13.29
CA ARG A 198 4.76 -9.16 -13.03
C ARG A 198 5.39 -10.09 -14.05
N ARG A 199 5.38 -9.68 -15.32
CA ARG A 199 6.01 -10.42 -16.42
C ARG A 199 7.52 -10.47 -16.22
N GLY A 200 8.18 -9.35 -15.94
CA GLY A 200 9.62 -9.29 -15.66
C GLY A 200 10.02 -10.18 -14.49
N LEU A 201 9.26 -10.17 -13.38
CA LEU A 201 9.45 -11.10 -12.27
C LEU A 201 9.31 -12.56 -12.69
N LYS A 202 8.27 -12.89 -13.47
CA LYS A 202 8.05 -14.26 -13.96
C LYS A 202 9.12 -14.71 -14.95
N GLU A 203 9.58 -13.83 -15.82
CA GLU A 203 10.63 -14.15 -16.79
C GLU A 203 11.96 -14.37 -16.09
N ARG A 204 12.31 -13.53 -15.10
CA ARG A 204 13.57 -13.65 -14.37
C ARG A 204 13.59 -14.79 -13.36
N LEU A 205 12.49 -15.00 -12.62
CA LEU A 205 12.44 -16.05 -11.62
C LEU A 205 11.93 -17.37 -12.22
N GLY A 206 10.90 -17.33 -13.05
CA GLY A 206 10.25 -18.52 -13.61
C GLY A 206 11.08 -19.27 -14.66
N GLY A 207 12.03 -18.60 -15.33
CA GLY A 207 12.94 -19.26 -16.28
C GLY A 207 13.83 -20.35 -15.65
N GLY A 208 14.07 -20.26 -14.33
CA GLY A 208 14.87 -21.23 -13.57
C GLY A 208 14.07 -22.28 -12.79
N GLY A 209 12.74 -22.36 -12.98
CA GLY A 209 11.89 -23.26 -12.20
C GLY A 209 11.53 -22.75 -10.79
N VAL A 210 11.75 -21.46 -10.51
CA VAL A 210 11.35 -20.84 -9.24
C VAL A 210 9.82 -20.75 -9.16
N GLU A 211 9.23 -21.26 -8.08
CA GLU A 211 7.82 -21.06 -7.77
C GLU A 211 7.59 -19.62 -7.30
N LEU A 212 6.95 -18.80 -8.14
CA LEU A 212 6.52 -17.45 -7.79
C LEU A 212 5.04 -17.43 -7.39
N SER A 213 4.77 -17.15 -6.11
CA SER A 213 3.42 -16.93 -5.60
C SER A 213 3.23 -15.46 -5.23
N ILE A 214 2.30 -14.78 -5.90
CA ILE A 214 1.89 -13.41 -5.53
C ILE A 214 0.50 -13.51 -4.94
N ARG A 215 0.40 -13.33 -3.62
CA ARG A 215 -0.87 -13.43 -2.87
C ARG A 215 -1.39 -12.05 -2.54
N GLY A 216 -2.56 -11.72 -3.08
CA GLY A 216 -3.36 -10.60 -2.63
C GLY A 216 -4.18 -11.02 -1.41
N GLY A 217 -4.16 -10.23 -0.34
CA GLY A 217 -5.16 -10.33 0.72
C GLY A 217 -6.53 -9.88 0.22
N SER A 218 -7.22 -10.73 -0.55
CA SER A 218 -8.60 -10.47 -0.93
C SER A 218 -9.49 -10.73 0.28
N ARG A 219 -10.14 -9.68 0.78
CA ARG A 219 -11.47 -9.75 1.39
C ARG A 219 -11.98 -8.36 1.81
N LYS A 220 -13.13 -7.98 1.24
CA LYS A 220 -14.18 -7.07 1.78
C LYS A 220 -14.39 -5.66 1.20
N PHE A 221 -13.64 -5.16 0.22
CA PHE A 221 -13.96 -3.83 -0.36
C PHE A 221 -14.93 -3.86 -1.56
N GLU A 222 -15.03 -4.97 -2.28
CA GLU A 222 -16.00 -5.13 -3.39
C GLU A 222 -17.46 -4.94 -2.95
N ASN A 223 -17.78 -5.27 -1.69
CA ASN A 223 -19.14 -5.13 -1.19
C ASN A 223 -19.60 -3.67 -1.14
N ALA A 224 -18.72 -2.68 -0.90
CA ALA A 224 -19.10 -1.28 -0.86
C ALA A 224 -19.48 -0.73 -2.25
N CYS A 225 -18.90 -1.26 -3.32
CA CYS A 225 -19.26 -0.90 -4.69
C CYS A 225 -20.55 -1.62 -5.15
N ARG A 226 -20.80 -2.85 -4.66
CA ARG A 226 -21.99 -3.64 -5.01
C ARG A 226 -23.25 -3.24 -4.24
N THR A 227 -23.14 -2.82 -2.98
CA THR A 227 -24.29 -2.42 -2.15
C THR A 227 -24.70 -0.96 -2.35
N GLY A 228 -24.11 -0.27 -3.33
CA GLY A 228 -24.27 1.16 -3.54
C GLY A 228 -23.28 1.96 -2.70
N ILE A 229 -22.65 2.97 -3.31
CA ILE A 229 -21.87 3.98 -2.60
C ILE A 229 -22.83 4.63 -1.57
N PRO A 230 -22.50 4.68 -0.26
CA PRO A 230 -23.38 5.30 0.74
C PRO A 230 -23.71 6.75 0.35
N GLY A 231 -25.00 7.05 0.14
CA GLY A 231 -25.49 8.35 -0.39
C GLY A 231 -25.87 8.31 -1.87
N PHE A 232 -25.47 7.27 -2.59
CA PHE A 232 -25.83 6.93 -3.97
C PHE A 232 -26.96 5.91 -3.95
N TRP A 233 -28.06 6.25 -3.28
CA TRP A 233 -29.28 5.48 -3.43
C TRP A 233 -29.90 5.86 -4.77
N PRO A 234 -30.25 4.90 -5.65
CA PRO A 234 -31.15 5.22 -6.74
C PRO A 234 -32.38 5.85 -6.09
N ARG A 235 -32.74 7.09 -6.46
CA ARG A 235 -34.03 7.64 -6.08
C ARG A 235 -35.06 6.60 -6.50
N ARG A 236 -35.70 5.92 -5.54
CA ARG A 236 -36.89 5.12 -5.84
C ARG A 236 -37.80 6.07 -6.62
N ARG A 237 -38.06 5.76 -7.89
CA ARG A 237 -39.12 6.42 -8.65
C ARG A 237 -40.33 6.41 -7.72
N ARG A 238 -40.79 7.58 -7.27
CA ARG A 238 -42.18 7.69 -6.85
C ARG A 238 -42.95 7.37 -8.12
N GLU A 239 -43.49 6.16 -8.19
CA GLU A 239 -44.54 5.84 -9.15
C GLU A 239 -45.61 6.93 -8.96
N GLY A 240 -45.79 7.72 -10.02
CA GLY A 240 -46.86 8.69 -10.13
C GLY A 240 -48.11 8.02 -10.65
#